data_AF-A0A087UM28-F1
#
_entry.id   AF-A0A087UM28-F1
#
_cell.length_a   1.000
_cell.length_b   1.000
_cell.length_c   1.000
_cell.angle_alpha   90.00
_cell.angle_beta   90.00
_cell.angle_gamma   90.00
#
_symmetry.space_group_name_H-M   'P 1'
#
loop_
_entity.id
_entity.type
_entity.pdbx_description
1 polymer ?
#
loop_
_entity_poly.entity_id
_entity_poly.type
_entity_poly.pdbx_seq_one_letter_code
_entity_poly.pdbx_strand_id
1 'polypeptide(L)'
;MIQSNMKLLCPATRNFSIICCSAWFFFMCLAPSFGDFKVFTRDDLRASIDIFSQRNVKSYGQLLFDIHRYQLIVGSRDYLFRLSLEGLKKLEEAHWPADEEKVQTCHLKGKSEEDCRNYIKVLLSSDGKLFSCGTNAFFPECSWREINALKSIKEWVDGTAKCPYSPYANNTALMTSQGDYYIASTIDFSGQDPVIYRIMGKQPFLRTVQFDPKWLSDANFVASYEIGNFTYFFFREAAVEYINCGK
;
A
#
# COMPACT_ATOMS: atom_id res chain seq x y z
N MET A 1 -8.91 18.89 2.64
CA MET A 1 -9.97 18.98 1.61
C MET A 1 -9.41 18.36 0.34
N ILE A 2 -9.54 17.04 0.18
CA ILE A 2 -9.21 16.31 -1.05
C ILE A 2 -10.35 15.30 -1.22
N GLN A 3 -11.30 15.62 -2.09
CA GLN A 3 -12.32 14.69 -2.56
C GLN A 3 -11.69 13.80 -3.62
N SER A 4 -11.27 12.59 -3.26
CA SER A 4 -11.02 11.55 -4.25
C SER A 4 -12.36 10.89 -4.61
N ASN A 5 -12.94 11.33 -5.73
CA ASN A 5 -14.08 10.66 -6.35
C ASN A 5 -13.64 9.33 -6.94
N MET A 6 -13.73 8.26 -6.16
CA MET A 6 -13.55 6.89 -6.63
C MET A 6 -14.76 6.50 -7.49
N LYS A 7 -14.60 6.52 -8.82
CA LYS A 7 -15.61 6.06 -9.78
C LYS A 7 -15.42 4.56 -10.04
N LEU A 8 -16.24 3.74 -9.40
CA LEU A 8 -16.38 2.33 -9.77
C LEU A 8 -17.33 2.23 -10.97
N LEU A 9 -16.82 1.78 -12.11
CA LEU A 9 -17.59 1.52 -13.34
C LEU A 9 -17.84 0.02 -13.44
N CYS A 10 -19.09 -0.42 -13.22
CA CYS A 10 -19.53 -1.79 -13.50
C CYS A 10 -20.49 -1.79 -14.71
N PRO A 11 -20.31 -2.68 -15.71
CA PRO A 11 -21.26 -2.80 -16.81
C PRO A 11 -22.57 -3.43 -16.33
N ALA A 12 -23.70 -2.80 -16.63
CA ALA A 12 -25.02 -3.33 -16.30
C ALA A 12 -25.41 -4.42 -17.31
N THR A 13 -25.61 -5.65 -16.84
CA THR A 13 -26.22 -6.73 -17.62
C THR A 13 -27.73 -6.53 -17.72
N ARG A 14 -28.27 -6.45 -18.93
CA ARG A 14 -29.71 -6.60 -19.20
C ARG A 14 -29.94 -7.68 -20.25
N ASN A 15 -30.81 -8.62 -19.92
CA ASN A 15 -31.28 -9.72 -20.75
C ASN A 15 -31.80 -9.22 -22.11
N PHE A 16 -31.32 -9.81 -23.20
CA PHE A 16 -31.88 -9.61 -24.54
C PHE A 16 -32.99 -10.64 -24.81
N SER A 17 -34.20 -10.18 -25.12
CA SER A 17 -35.22 -10.97 -25.81
C SER A 17 -35.28 -10.52 -27.26
N ILE A 18 -35.06 -11.43 -28.20
CA ILE A 18 -35.17 -11.19 -29.64
C ILE A 18 -36.63 -11.39 -30.03
N ILE A 19 -37.34 -10.32 -30.36
CA ILE A 19 -38.60 -10.39 -31.10
C ILE A 19 -38.25 -10.17 -32.58
N CYS A 20 -38.31 -11.24 -33.36
CA CYS A 20 -38.14 -11.20 -34.80
C CYS A 20 -39.49 -10.82 -35.42
N CYS A 21 -39.62 -9.60 -35.95
CA CYS A 21 -40.74 -9.23 -36.80
C CYS A 21 -40.20 -8.96 -38.21
N SER A 22 -40.75 -9.69 -39.17
CA SER A 22 -40.29 -9.77 -40.54
C SER A 22 -40.56 -8.52 -41.36
N ALA A 23 -39.58 -8.22 -42.22
CA ALA A 23 -39.66 -7.55 -43.51
C ALA A 23 -39.51 -6.01 -43.56
N TRP A 24 -38.68 -5.62 -44.54
CA TRP A 24 -38.41 -4.29 -45.11
C TRP A 24 -37.21 -3.52 -44.56
N PHE A 25 -36.14 -3.58 -45.37
CA PHE A 25 -34.96 -2.72 -45.49
C PHE A 25 -34.99 -1.39 -44.72
N PHE A 26 -34.14 -1.27 -43.71
CA PHE A 26 -33.29 -0.09 -43.45
C PHE A 26 -32.14 -0.55 -42.54
N PHE A 27 -30.93 -0.69 -43.08
CA PHE A 27 -29.73 -0.90 -42.27
C PHE A 27 -29.33 0.46 -41.68
N MET A 28 -30.08 0.91 -40.68
CA MET A 28 -29.63 2.00 -39.82
C MET A 28 -28.61 1.37 -38.86
N CYS A 29 -27.33 1.65 -39.11
CA CYS A 29 -26.28 1.33 -38.17
C CYS A 29 -26.54 2.17 -36.90
N LEU A 30 -27.32 1.64 -35.97
CA LEU A 30 -27.43 2.19 -34.62
C LEU A 30 -26.03 2.06 -34.02
N ALA A 31 -25.31 3.18 -34.00
CA ALA A 31 -24.13 3.31 -33.17
C ALA A 31 -24.50 2.79 -31.77
N PRO A 32 -23.69 1.91 -31.14
CA PRO A 32 -23.99 1.46 -29.80
C PRO A 32 -24.09 2.71 -28.93
N SER A 33 -25.25 2.95 -28.31
CA SER A 33 -25.36 3.97 -27.28
C SER A 33 -24.29 3.61 -26.26
N PHE A 34 -23.26 4.44 -26.14
CA PHE A 34 -22.29 4.34 -25.05
C PHE A 34 -23.10 4.21 -23.77
N GLY A 35 -23.03 3.02 -23.17
CA GLY A 35 -24.00 2.56 -22.19
C GLY A 35 -24.12 3.51 -21.00
N ASP A 36 -25.34 3.63 -20.49
CA ASP A 36 -25.67 4.32 -19.24
C ASP A 36 -24.72 3.90 -18.12
N PHE A 37 -23.71 4.72 -17.84
CA PHE A 37 -22.90 4.56 -16.63
C PHE A 37 -23.76 4.98 -15.44
N LYS A 38 -24.18 4.03 -14.61
CA LYS A 38 -24.76 4.35 -13.31
C LYS A 38 -23.68 4.95 -12.41
N VAL A 39 -23.75 6.26 -12.20
CA VAL A 39 -22.94 6.95 -11.21
C VAL A 39 -23.60 6.71 -9.85
N PHE A 40 -23.01 5.85 -9.03
CA PHE A 40 -23.42 5.69 -7.64
C PHE A 40 -22.75 6.79 -6.81
N THR A 41 -23.55 7.54 -6.06
CA THR A 41 -23.02 8.45 -5.04
C THR A 41 -22.59 7.65 -3.82
N ARG A 42 -21.71 8.23 -2.98
CA ARG A 42 -21.35 7.63 -1.69
C ARG A 42 -22.59 7.32 -0.83
N ASP A 43 -23.61 8.17 -0.92
CA ASP A 43 -24.83 8.03 -0.13
C ASP A 43 -25.72 6.89 -0.66
N ASP A 44 -25.69 6.59 -1.96
CA ASP A 44 -26.36 5.41 -2.54
C ASP A 44 -25.75 4.09 -2.06
N LEU A 45 -24.45 4.10 -1.75
CA LEU A 45 -23.72 2.92 -1.28
C LEU A 45 -23.77 2.75 0.25
N ARG A 46 -24.21 3.76 1.01
CA ARG A 46 -24.23 3.70 2.49
C ARG A 46 -25.08 2.56 3.03
N ALA A 47 -26.12 2.14 2.31
CA ALA A 47 -26.98 1.04 2.72
C ALA A 47 -26.32 -0.35 2.57
N SER A 48 -25.16 -0.46 1.91
CA SER A 48 -24.51 -1.74 1.58
C SER A 48 -22.99 -1.73 1.76
N ILE A 49 -22.43 -0.72 2.45
CA ILE A 49 -21.00 -0.63 2.76
C ILE A 49 -20.79 -0.77 4.26
N ASP A 50 -19.89 -1.68 4.63
CA ASP A 50 -19.31 -1.73 5.96
C ASP A 50 -18.19 -0.70 6.08
N ILE A 51 -18.19 0.08 7.17
CA ILE A 51 -17.17 1.10 7.41
C ILE A 51 -16.54 0.86 8.77
N PHE A 52 -15.21 0.68 8.79
CA PHE A 52 -14.43 0.70 10.01
C PHE A 52 -13.76 2.07 10.19
N SER A 53 -13.86 2.63 11.39
CA SER A 53 -13.10 3.80 11.82
C SER A 53 -12.89 3.77 13.33
N GLN A 54 -11.78 4.34 13.79
CA GLN A 54 -11.43 4.42 15.21
C GLN A 54 -11.13 5.90 15.54
N ARG A 55 -11.58 6.37 16.71
CA ARG A 55 -11.34 7.76 17.14
C ARG A 55 -9.83 8.04 17.20
N ASN A 56 -9.43 9.20 16.70
CA ASN A 56 -8.04 9.68 16.69
C ASN A 56 -7.04 8.82 15.90
N VAL A 57 -7.53 7.93 15.05
CA VAL A 57 -6.69 7.11 14.15
C VAL A 57 -6.89 7.58 12.71
N LYS A 58 -5.78 7.63 11.97
CA LYS A 58 -5.75 8.08 10.58
C LYS A 58 -4.86 7.15 9.75
N SER A 59 -4.87 7.37 8.44
CA SER A 59 -3.91 6.77 7.50
C SER A 59 -3.91 5.24 7.48
N TYR A 60 -5.09 4.64 7.30
CA TYR A 60 -5.25 3.21 7.01
C TYR A 60 -4.65 2.90 5.63
N GLY A 61 -3.34 2.61 5.59
CA GLY A 61 -2.57 2.58 4.34
C GLY A 61 -2.09 1.20 3.92
N GLN A 62 -1.98 0.25 4.85
CA GLN A 62 -1.48 -1.09 4.58
C GLN A 62 -2.56 -2.12 4.89
N LEU A 63 -2.81 -3.03 3.95
CA LEU A 63 -3.86 -4.04 4.05
C LEU A 63 -3.26 -5.40 3.74
N LEU A 64 -3.52 -6.36 4.62
CA LEU A 64 -3.12 -7.75 4.46
C LEU A 64 -4.33 -8.65 4.69
N PHE A 65 -4.74 -9.36 3.63
CA PHE A 65 -5.86 -10.29 3.67
C PHE A 65 -5.40 -11.64 4.21
N ASP A 66 -6.02 -12.09 5.30
CA ASP A 66 -5.91 -13.45 5.82
C ASP A 66 -7.15 -14.23 5.36
N ILE A 67 -7.08 -14.73 4.13
CA ILE A 67 -8.21 -15.38 3.44
C ILE A 67 -8.64 -16.65 4.20
N HIS A 68 -7.69 -17.39 4.79
CA HIS A 68 -7.98 -18.63 5.51
C HIS A 68 -8.83 -18.40 6.75
N ARG A 69 -8.68 -17.25 7.42
CA ARG A 69 -9.48 -16.89 8.61
C ARG A 69 -10.63 -15.94 8.32
N TYR A 70 -10.82 -15.55 7.07
CA TYR A 70 -11.78 -14.53 6.65
C TYR A 70 -11.57 -13.20 7.42
N GLN A 71 -10.32 -12.77 7.52
CA GLN A 71 -9.90 -11.61 8.31
C GLN A 71 -9.04 -10.64 7.48
N LEU A 72 -9.00 -9.39 7.92
CA LEU A 72 -8.21 -8.32 7.35
C LEU A 72 -7.32 -7.72 8.43
N ILE A 73 -6.02 -7.68 8.18
CA ILE A 73 -5.06 -6.96 9.02
C ILE A 73 -4.80 -5.60 8.38
N VAL A 74 -4.91 -4.53 9.17
CA VAL A 74 -4.80 -3.14 8.70
C VAL A 74 -3.71 -2.42 9.47
N GLY A 75 -2.74 -1.88 8.75
CA GLY A 75 -1.74 -0.95 9.27
C GLY A 75 -2.22 0.49 9.13
N SER A 76 -2.08 1.26 10.20
CA SER A 76 -2.49 2.66 10.27
C SER A 76 -1.48 3.51 11.04
N ARG A 77 -1.79 4.78 11.31
CA ARG A 77 -0.97 5.61 12.21
C ARG A 77 -1.11 5.13 13.65
N ASP A 78 0.00 4.71 14.25
CA ASP A 78 0.20 4.20 15.63
C ASP A 78 -0.53 2.89 15.96
N TYR A 79 -1.21 2.25 15.01
CA TYR A 79 -2.01 1.06 15.27
C TYR A 79 -1.95 0.02 14.16
N LEU A 80 -1.97 -1.24 14.57
CA LEU A 80 -2.39 -2.38 13.76
C LEU A 80 -3.79 -2.83 14.22
N PHE A 81 -4.68 -3.13 13.27
CA PHE A 81 -5.99 -3.69 13.56
C PHE A 81 -6.15 -5.05 12.89
N ARG A 82 -6.92 -5.93 13.54
CA ARG A 82 -7.48 -7.12 12.93
C ARG A 82 -8.99 -6.93 12.84
N LEU A 83 -9.53 -7.04 11.65
CA LEU A 83 -10.94 -6.90 11.37
C LEU A 83 -11.48 -8.21 10.79
N SER A 84 -12.75 -8.52 11.08
CA SER A 84 -13.49 -9.54 10.33
C SER A 84 -13.75 -9.01 8.92
N LEU A 85 -13.58 -9.84 7.89
CA LEU A 85 -14.06 -9.48 6.54
C LEU A 85 -15.60 -9.47 6.47
N GLU A 86 -16.28 -10.08 7.44
CA GLU A 86 -17.71 -9.94 7.66
C GLU A 86 -17.99 -8.70 8.52
N GLY A 87 -18.49 -7.62 7.92
CA GLY A 87 -18.92 -6.42 8.65
C GLY A 87 -17.80 -5.49 9.12
N LEU A 88 -16.53 -5.75 8.77
CA LEU A 88 -15.34 -5.01 9.25
C LEU A 88 -15.28 -4.84 10.78
N LYS A 89 -15.82 -5.81 11.52
CA LYS A 89 -15.84 -5.78 12.99
C LYS A 89 -14.43 -5.90 13.53
N LYS A 90 -14.04 -5.01 14.46
CA LYS A 90 -12.73 -5.05 15.13
C LYS A 90 -12.62 -6.28 16.02
N LEU A 91 -11.66 -7.15 15.71
CA LEU A 91 -11.34 -8.36 16.46
C LEU A 91 -10.16 -8.14 17.42
N GLU A 92 -9.15 -7.41 16.96
CA GLU A 92 -7.94 -7.11 17.73
C GLU A 92 -7.42 -5.71 17.38
N GLU A 93 -6.77 -5.06 18.33
CA GLU A 93 -5.99 -3.84 18.09
C GLU A 93 -4.64 -3.95 18.81
N ALA A 94 -3.57 -3.53 18.15
CA ALA A 94 -2.26 -3.37 18.76
C ALA A 94 -1.81 -1.92 18.61
N HIS A 95 -1.69 -1.22 19.74
CA HIS A 95 -1.13 0.13 19.80
C HIS A 95 0.40 0.03 19.72
N TRP A 96 0.98 0.74 18.76
CA TRP A 96 2.41 0.78 18.49
C TRP A 96 2.84 2.19 18.07
N PRO A 97 2.79 3.16 19.00
CA PRO A 97 3.29 4.52 18.78
C PRO A 97 4.82 4.54 18.81
N ALA A 98 5.40 5.67 18.41
CA ALA A 98 6.82 5.92 18.62
C ALA A 98 7.15 6.28 20.07
N ASP A 99 8.36 5.91 20.50
CA ASP A 99 8.86 6.26 21.83
C ASP A 99 9.04 7.78 21.96
N GLU A 100 8.78 8.32 23.15
CA GLU A 100 8.81 9.76 23.41
C GLU A 100 10.16 10.39 23.06
N GLU A 101 11.27 9.68 23.30
CA GLU A 101 12.63 10.14 22.93
C GLU A 101 12.79 10.31 21.41
N LYS A 102 12.26 9.36 20.63
CA LYS A 102 12.28 9.41 19.16
C LYS A 102 11.39 10.55 18.66
N VAL A 103 10.22 10.75 19.28
CA VAL A 103 9.30 11.85 18.98
C VAL A 103 9.97 13.20 19.25
N GLN A 104 10.60 13.38 20.40
CA GLN A 104 11.34 14.60 20.73
C GLN A 104 12.48 14.86 19.74
N THR A 105 13.24 13.83 19.39
CA THR A 105 14.32 13.96 18.39
C THR A 105 13.77 14.31 17.00
N CYS A 106 12.64 13.74 16.62
CA CYS A 106 11.93 14.09 15.38
C CYS A 106 11.53 15.57 15.36
N HIS A 107 11.01 16.09 16.47
CA HIS A 107 10.68 17.51 16.62
C HIS A 107 11.91 18.42 16.57
N LEU A 108 13.01 18.04 17.23
CA LEU A 108 14.28 18.77 17.15
C LEU A 108 14.83 18.84 15.73
N LYS A 109 14.50 17.86 14.87
CA LYS A 109 14.80 17.85 13.44
C LYS A 109 13.80 18.65 12.58
N GLY A 110 12.90 19.42 13.21
CA GLY A 110 11.98 20.34 12.54
C GLY A 110 10.74 19.69 11.91
N LYS A 111 10.38 18.47 12.30
CA LYS A 111 9.16 17.79 11.82
C LYS A 111 7.93 18.14 12.66
N SER A 112 6.75 18.06 12.05
CA SER A 112 5.49 18.37 12.72
C SER A 112 5.06 17.25 13.68
N GLU A 113 4.17 17.56 14.63
CA GLU A 113 3.58 16.56 15.54
C GLU A 113 2.83 15.45 14.81
N GLU A 114 2.21 15.77 13.68
CA GLU A 114 1.52 14.78 12.86
C GLU A 114 2.51 13.85 12.16
N ASP A 115 3.69 14.35 11.76
CA ASP A 115 4.70 13.54 11.08
C ASP A 115 5.50 12.68 12.07
N CYS A 116 5.69 13.14 13.31
CA CYS A 116 6.39 12.44 14.38
C CYS A 116 5.54 11.34 15.05
N ARG A 117 4.81 10.56 14.23
CA ARG A 117 4.02 9.38 14.64
C ARG A 117 4.58 8.13 13.97
N ASN A 118 4.10 6.96 14.38
CA ASN A 118 4.46 5.71 13.74
C ASN A 118 3.45 5.35 12.63
N TYR A 119 3.81 5.56 11.37
CA TYR A 119 2.96 5.15 10.25
C TYR A 119 3.37 3.77 9.79
N ILE A 120 2.47 2.78 9.82
CA ILE A 120 2.76 1.46 9.27
C ILE A 120 2.85 1.57 7.74
N LYS A 121 4.01 1.17 7.18
CA LYS A 121 4.32 1.28 5.75
C LYS A 121 4.58 -0.06 5.09
N VAL A 122 4.90 -1.09 5.86
CA VAL A 122 5.10 -2.46 5.38
C VAL A 122 4.29 -3.41 6.27
N LEU A 123 3.52 -4.29 5.65
CA LEU A 123 2.71 -5.30 6.32
C LEU A 123 2.64 -6.57 5.46
N LEU A 124 3.46 -7.57 5.78
CA LEU A 124 3.65 -8.77 4.96
C LEU A 124 3.49 -10.03 5.80
N SER A 125 2.94 -11.09 5.20
CA SER A 125 2.93 -12.42 5.81
C SER A 125 4.08 -13.26 5.26
N SER A 126 4.78 -13.99 6.12
CA SER A 126 5.76 -15.01 5.74
C SER A 126 5.78 -16.11 6.79
N ASP A 127 5.69 -17.37 6.37
CA ASP A 127 5.83 -18.55 7.23
C ASP A 127 4.97 -18.52 8.51
N GLY A 128 3.71 -18.08 8.38
CA GLY A 128 2.79 -17.98 9.52
C GLY A 128 3.13 -16.86 10.51
N LYS A 129 4.09 -16.00 10.18
CA LYS A 129 4.42 -14.78 10.92
C LYS A 129 3.98 -13.55 10.13
N LEU A 130 3.89 -12.44 10.85
CA LEU A 130 3.58 -11.13 10.31
C LEU A 130 4.80 -10.24 10.44
N PHE A 131 5.36 -9.81 9.31
CA PHE A 131 6.40 -8.79 9.26
C PHE A 131 5.74 -7.41 9.11
N SER A 132 5.90 -6.56 10.13
CA SER A 132 5.31 -5.22 10.14
C SER A 132 6.40 -4.19 10.36
N CYS A 133 6.42 -3.13 9.57
CA CYS A 133 7.32 -2.00 9.77
C CYS A 133 6.59 -0.66 9.72
N GLY A 134 7.06 0.29 10.52
CA GLY A 134 6.56 1.65 10.51
C GLY A 134 7.66 2.70 10.61
N THR A 135 7.29 3.94 10.26
CA THR A 135 8.20 5.10 10.22
C THR A 135 8.73 5.50 11.59
N ASN A 136 7.98 5.17 12.64
CA ASN A 136 8.35 5.34 14.05
C ASN A 136 8.98 6.72 14.36
N ALA A 137 8.28 7.80 13.98
CA ALA A 137 8.77 9.18 14.09
C ALA A 137 10.12 9.44 13.39
N PHE A 138 10.29 8.99 12.14
CA PHE A 138 11.55 9.04 11.38
C PHE A 138 12.69 8.23 12.04
N PHE A 139 12.35 7.15 12.74
CA PHE A 139 13.30 6.14 13.23
C PHE A 139 12.80 4.73 12.88
N PRO A 140 12.76 4.36 11.59
CA PRO A 140 12.05 3.18 11.10
C PRO A 140 12.33 1.92 11.92
N GLU A 141 11.28 1.20 12.27
CA GLU A 141 11.36 0.03 13.12
C GLU A 141 10.44 -1.06 12.59
N CYS A 142 10.94 -2.29 12.58
CA CYS A 142 10.24 -3.47 12.12
C CYS A 142 10.05 -4.46 13.27
N SER A 143 9.05 -5.33 13.13
CA SER A 143 8.80 -6.41 14.08
C SER A 143 8.27 -7.64 13.38
N TRP A 144 8.73 -8.80 13.84
CA TRP A 144 8.06 -10.07 13.56
C TRP A 144 7.05 -10.34 14.66
N ARG A 145 5.79 -10.57 14.25
CA ARG A 145 4.66 -10.82 15.14
C ARG A 145 4.04 -12.16 14.81
N GLU A 146 3.36 -12.76 15.79
CA GLU A 146 2.47 -13.89 15.51
C GLU A 146 1.33 -13.45 14.59
N ILE A 147 1.09 -14.18 13.50
CA ILE A 147 -0.02 -13.82 12.60
C ILE A 147 -1.39 -13.99 13.28
N ASN A 148 -1.47 -14.68 14.42
CA ASN A 148 -2.70 -14.90 15.19
C ASN A 148 -2.91 -13.88 16.32
N ALA A 149 -1.87 -13.14 16.69
CA ALA A 149 -1.90 -12.23 17.83
C ALA A 149 -1.00 -11.02 17.51
N LEU A 150 -1.62 -9.95 17.01
CA LEU A 150 -0.92 -8.72 16.63
C LEU A 150 -0.11 -8.11 17.78
N LYS A 151 -0.54 -8.29 19.03
CA LYS A 151 0.20 -7.84 20.22
C LYS A 151 1.42 -8.69 20.55
N SER A 152 1.50 -9.94 20.06
CA SER A 152 2.61 -10.85 20.36
C SER A 152 3.78 -10.60 19.42
N ILE A 153 4.71 -9.76 19.87
CA ILE A 153 5.97 -9.48 19.19
C ILE A 153 6.96 -10.58 19.53
N LYS A 154 7.56 -11.19 18.51
CA LYS A 154 8.60 -12.21 18.65
C LYS A 154 9.99 -11.64 18.59
N GLU A 155 10.18 -10.68 17.70
CA GLU A 155 11.48 -10.11 17.40
C GLU A 155 11.30 -8.67 16.94
N TRP A 156 12.18 -7.80 17.43
CA TRP A 156 12.36 -6.44 16.93
C TRP A 156 13.50 -6.44 15.93
N VAL A 157 13.29 -5.73 14.82
CA VAL A 157 14.24 -5.64 13.72
C VAL A 157 14.49 -4.17 13.41
N ASP A 158 15.75 -3.77 13.27
CA ASP A 158 16.10 -2.44 12.79
C ASP A 158 15.46 -2.18 11.43
N GLY A 159 14.63 -1.13 11.36
CA GLY A 159 13.87 -0.76 10.17
C GLY A 159 14.67 0.08 9.18
N THR A 160 15.92 0.44 9.50
CA THR A 160 16.81 1.15 8.58
C THR A 160 16.93 0.37 7.27
N ALA A 161 16.65 1.08 6.16
CA ALA A 161 16.58 0.52 4.81
C ALA A 161 15.58 -0.64 4.62
N LYS A 162 14.65 -0.86 5.57
CA LYS A 162 13.53 -1.82 5.47
C LYS A 162 12.16 -1.15 5.53
N CYS A 163 12.11 0.12 5.92
CA CYS A 163 10.91 0.94 5.92
C CYS A 163 11.34 2.41 5.71
N PRO A 164 10.57 3.23 4.99
CA PRO A 164 10.90 4.65 4.84
C PRO A 164 10.88 5.40 6.17
N TYR A 165 11.66 6.47 6.24
CA TYR A 165 11.66 7.44 7.34
C TYR A 165 10.41 8.33 7.32
N SER A 166 10.04 8.82 6.14
CA SER A 166 8.93 9.75 5.96
C SER A 166 7.59 9.02 5.79
N PRO A 167 6.51 9.47 6.45
CA PRO A 167 5.17 8.91 6.22
C PRO A 167 4.65 9.16 4.80
N TYR A 168 5.15 10.19 4.13
CA TYR A 168 4.78 10.56 2.75
C TYR A 168 5.56 9.80 1.68
N ALA A 169 6.56 9.01 2.06
CA ALA A 169 7.30 8.20 1.10
C ALA A 169 6.38 7.12 0.50
N ASN A 170 6.34 7.06 -0.82
CA ASN A 170 5.71 5.97 -1.54
C ASN A 170 6.70 4.82 -1.62
N ASN A 171 6.27 3.65 -1.15
CA ASN A 171 7.11 2.47 -1.09
C ASN A 171 6.31 1.25 -1.50
N THR A 172 7.03 0.21 -1.89
CA THR A 172 6.50 -1.14 -2.01
C THR A 172 7.51 -2.11 -1.44
N ALA A 173 7.03 -3.20 -0.86
CA ALA A 173 7.86 -4.25 -0.32
C ALA A 173 7.18 -5.60 -0.51
N LEU A 174 8.00 -6.65 -0.59
CA LEU A 174 7.53 -8.03 -0.64
C LEU A 174 8.50 -8.96 0.05
N MET A 175 7.96 -10.07 0.55
CA MET A 175 8.72 -11.21 0.99
C MET A 175 8.54 -12.29 -0.07
N THR A 176 9.63 -12.78 -0.64
CA THR A 176 9.57 -13.86 -1.63
C THR A 176 9.30 -15.20 -0.96
N SER A 177 8.86 -16.17 -1.76
CA SER A 177 8.71 -17.57 -1.37
C SER A 177 10.01 -18.21 -0.81
N GLN A 178 11.17 -17.65 -1.15
CA GLN A 178 12.49 -18.10 -0.69
C GLN A 178 12.96 -17.38 0.58
N GLY A 179 12.16 -16.44 1.13
CA GLY A 179 12.50 -15.66 2.31
C GLY A 179 13.39 -14.44 2.04
N ASP A 180 13.60 -14.08 0.77
CA ASP A 180 14.24 -12.81 0.41
C ASP A 180 13.26 -11.64 0.62
N TYR A 181 13.68 -10.63 1.37
CA TYR A 181 12.92 -9.40 1.56
C TYR A 181 13.42 -8.33 0.60
N TYR A 182 12.50 -7.84 -0.23
CA TYR A 182 12.73 -6.72 -1.13
C TYR A 182 11.93 -5.50 -0.69
N ILE A 183 12.55 -4.33 -0.79
CA ILE A 183 11.88 -3.04 -0.64
C ILE A 183 12.31 -2.11 -1.76
N ALA A 184 11.36 -1.33 -2.26
CA ALA A 184 11.62 -0.20 -3.13
C ALA A 184 11.03 1.06 -2.50
N SER A 185 11.91 1.98 -2.11
CA SER A 185 11.58 3.18 -1.31
C SER A 185 12.72 4.18 -1.35
N THR A 186 12.52 5.36 -0.78
CA THR A 186 13.62 6.19 -0.27
C THR A 186 14.05 5.66 1.10
N ILE A 187 15.36 5.52 1.34
CA ILE A 187 15.90 4.90 2.57
C ILE A 187 16.64 5.85 3.50
N ASP A 188 16.73 7.13 3.16
CA ASP A 188 17.39 8.14 3.98
C ASP A 188 16.38 9.11 4.62
N PHE A 189 16.83 9.86 5.61
CA PHE A 189 15.99 10.84 6.31
C PHE A 189 15.51 11.98 5.37
N SER A 190 16.32 12.34 4.37
CA SER A 190 15.99 13.45 3.47
C SER A 190 15.08 13.05 2.31
N GLY A 191 14.92 11.75 2.05
CA GLY A 191 14.11 11.22 0.95
C GLY A 191 14.79 11.35 -0.43
N GLN A 192 16.11 11.45 -0.46
CA GLN A 192 16.92 11.67 -1.67
C GLN A 192 17.71 10.44 -2.14
N ASP A 193 17.63 9.31 -1.42
CA ASP A 193 18.24 8.04 -1.82
C ASP A 193 17.15 7.02 -2.20
N PRO A 194 16.56 7.09 -3.41
CA PRO A 194 15.67 6.06 -3.91
C PRO A 194 16.45 4.77 -4.22
N VAL A 195 15.90 3.63 -3.80
CA VAL A 195 16.58 2.35 -3.95
C VAL A 195 15.57 1.22 -4.19
N ILE A 196 15.98 0.22 -4.96
CA ILE A 196 15.42 -1.14 -4.91
C ILE A 196 16.46 -2.00 -4.20
N TYR A 197 16.08 -2.60 -3.08
CA TYR A 197 17.00 -3.26 -2.15
C TYR A 197 16.47 -4.64 -1.73
N ARG A 198 17.25 -5.70 -1.97
CA ARG A 198 17.19 -6.96 -1.24
C ARG A 198 18.09 -6.91 -0.01
N ILE A 199 17.49 -6.69 1.16
CA ILE A 199 18.22 -6.44 2.42
C ILE A 199 18.04 -7.57 3.45
N MET A 200 17.19 -8.57 3.20
CA MET A 200 17.13 -9.80 4.01
C MET A 200 17.02 -11.00 3.08
N GLY A 201 17.38 -12.18 3.61
CA GLY A 201 17.43 -13.43 2.85
C GLY A 201 18.84 -13.75 2.35
N LYS A 202 18.96 -14.16 1.10
CA LYS A 202 20.18 -14.66 0.49
C LYS A 202 21.26 -13.59 0.38
N GLN A 203 22.47 -13.95 0.82
CA GLN A 203 23.66 -13.13 0.67
C GLN A 203 24.27 -13.25 -0.74
N PRO A 204 24.93 -12.20 -1.25
CA PRO A 204 25.02 -10.86 -0.65
C PRO A 204 23.70 -10.09 -0.76
N PHE A 205 23.51 -9.10 0.11
CA PHE A 205 22.48 -8.08 -0.08
C PHE A 205 22.69 -7.36 -1.42
N LEU A 206 21.59 -7.03 -2.11
CA LEU A 206 21.63 -6.44 -3.45
C LEU A 206 20.90 -5.11 -3.47
N ARG A 207 21.54 -4.04 -3.91
CA ARG A 207 20.91 -2.73 -4.11
C ARG A 207 21.18 -2.19 -5.50
N THR A 208 20.30 -1.31 -5.97
CA THR A 208 20.57 -0.45 -7.14
C THR A 208 21.73 0.50 -6.86
N VAL A 209 22.43 0.93 -7.91
CA VAL A 209 23.56 1.86 -7.80
C VAL A 209 23.06 3.19 -7.24
N GLN A 210 23.78 3.69 -6.23
CA GLN A 210 23.40 4.91 -5.52
C GLN A 210 23.68 6.15 -6.38
N PHE A 211 22.73 7.09 -6.40
CA PHE A 211 22.86 8.39 -7.09
C PHE A 211 23.16 8.29 -8.59
N ASP A 212 22.86 7.16 -9.24
CA ASP A 212 22.95 7.02 -10.69
C ASP A 212 21.54 7.14 -11.30
N PRO A 213 21.23 8.23 -12.02
CA PRO A 213 19.92 8.44 -12.62
C PRO A 213 19.59 7.44 -13.73
N LYS A 214 20.57 6.65 -14.23
CA LYS A 214 20.29 5.54 -15.15
C LYS A 214 19.63 4.35 -14.45
N TRP A 215 19.71 4.28 -13.13
CA TRP A 215 19.05 3.26 -12.33
C TRP A 215 17.72 3.75 -11.79
N LEU A 216 17.72 4.90 -11.11
CA LEU A 216 16.53 5.52 -10.53
C LEU A 216 16.66 7.05 -10.50
N SER A 217 15.63 7.78 -10.94
CA SER A 217 15.60 9.25 -10.96
C SER A 217 14.30 9.83 -10.40
N ASP A 218 14.31 10.30 -9.15
CA ASP A 218 13.10 10.79 -8.45
C ASP A 218 11.95 9.76 -8.47
N ALA A 219 12.29 8.48 -8.30
CA ALA A 219 11.36 7.37 -8.41
C ALA A 219 10.28 7.39 -7.32
N ASN A 220 9.05 7.10 -7.73
CA ASN A 220 7.87 7.00 -6.89
C ASN A 220 7.25 5.60 -7.05
N PHE A 221 7.44 4.77 -6.03
CA PHE A 221 7.11 3.35 -6.07
C PHE A 221 5.63 3.08 -5.85
N VAL A 222 5.10 2.09 -6.58
CA VAL A 222 3.67 1.76 -6.58
C VAL A 222 3.42 0.34 -6.10
N ALA A 223 4.09 -0.65 -6.72
CA ALA A 223 3.82 -2.06 -6.43
C ALA A 223 5.04 -2.93 -6.76
N SER A 224 5.06 -4.14 -6.19
CA SER A 224 6.06 -5.15 -6.47
C SER A 224 5.44 -6.55 -6.39
N TYR A 225 5.94 -7.46 -7.22
CA TYR A 225 5.40 -8.82 -7.36
C TYR A 225 6.50 -9.84 -7.63
N GLU A 226 6.39 -11.02 -7.03
CA GLU A 226 7.19 -12.19 -7.38
C GLU A 226 6.44 -12.98 -8.47
N ILE A 227 7.04 -13.14 -9.65
CA ILE A 227 6.46 -13.90 -10.76
C ILE A 227 7.55 -14.79 -11.36
N GLY A 228 7.38 -16.10 -11.20
CA GLY A 228 8.37 -17.09 -11.62
C GLY A 228 9.69 -16.88 -10.87
N ASN A 229 10.77 -16.65 -11.61
CA ASN A 229 12.12 -16.48 -11.04
C ASN A 229 12.50 -15.00 -10.83
N PHE A 230 11.57 -14.07 -11.02
CA PHE A 230 11.86 -12.64 -11.00
C PHE A 230 10.96 -11.87 -10.05
N THR A 231 11.55 -10.82 -9.49
CA THR A 231 10.84 -9.82 -8.69
C THR A 231 10.68 -8.56 -9.54
N TYR A 232 9.44 -8.18 -9.81
CA TYR A 232 9.09 -7.01 -10.60
C TYR A 232 8.75 -5.83 -9.70
N PHE A 233 9.19 -4.63 -10.09
CA PHE A 233 8.89 -3.38 -9.40
C PHE A 233 8.22 -2.41 -10.37
N PHE A 234 7.15 -1.77 -9.91
CA PHE A 234 6.38 -0.80 -10.68
C PHE A 234 6.49 0.56 -10.00
N PHE A 235 6.97 1.54 -10.75
CA PHE A 235 7.20 2.90 -10.28
C PHE A 235 7.08 3.89 -11.42
N ARG A 236 6.97 5.18 -11.09
CA ARG A 236 7.10 6.29 -12.03
C ARG A 236 8.33 7.10 -11.64
N GLU A 237 9.03 7.66 -12.60
CA GLU A 237 10.26 8.42 -12.37
C GLU A 237 10.44 9.51 -13.43
N ALA A 238 11.45 10.36 -13.29
CA ALA A 238 11.81 11.31 -14.33
C ALA A 238 12.39 10.57 -15.55
N ALA A 239 11.83 10.82 -16.75
CA ALA A 239 12.29 10.20 -17.99
C ALA A 239 13.62 10.81 -18.45
N VAL A 240 14.73 10.24 -17.98
CA VAL A 240 16.11 10.71 -18.26
C VAL A 240 16.40 10.69 -19.76
N GLU A 241 15.86 9.71 -20.49
CA GLU A 241 15.98 9.58 -21.94
C GLU A 241 15.28 10.68 -22.72
N TYR A 242 14.30 11.37 -22.12
CA TYR A 242 13.50 12.42 -22.75
C TYR A 242 13.97 13.84 -22.38
N ILE A 243 15.03 13.99 -21.58
CA ILE A 243 15.52 15.31 -21.11
C ILE A 243 15.77 16.30 -22.25
N ASN A 244 16.26 15.82 -23.39
CA ASN A 244 16.56 16.65 -24.56
C ASN A 244 15.31 17.12 -25.34
N CYS A 245 14.13 16.61 -25.00
CA CYS A 245 12.87 16.88 -25.68
C CYS A 245 11.90 17.74 -24.85
N GLY A 246 12.29 18.13 -23.62
CA GLY A 246 11.50 18.95 -22.71
C GLY A 246 11.14 18.24 -21.40
N LYS A 247 10.43 18.96 -20.52
CA LYS A 247 9.79 18.43 -19.31
C LYS A 247 8.28 18.48 -19.45
#